data_AF-A0A221NFN1-F1
#
_entry.id   AF-A0A221NFN1-F1
#
_cell.length_a   1.000
_cell.length_b   1.000
_cell.length_c   1.000
_cell.angle_alpha   90.00
_cell.angle_beta   90.00
_cell.angle_gamma   90.00
#
_symmetry.space_group_name_H-M   'P 1'
#
loop_
_entity.id
_entity.type
_entity.pdbx_description
1 polymer ?
#
loop_
_entity_poly.entity_id
_entity_poly.type
_entity_poly.pdbx_seq_one_letter_code
_entity_poly.pdbx_strand_id
1 'polypeptide(L)'
;MEIPPSANNKPLPMPYLQQQGGTFAEGKPRRNRKLIIAIAAGAAVVLTAATAGVVLLVSSFSPAQDVSTTAKTYFQSLIDGDSERALSVSDPGVPENEKALLQNNVYKNAGQHIDGYRIMDARSDSVTAEVTQNGRKQEIILRMTKSPEGEWKVGPKNFQKVRLSSSRPVESFTVNGVDVAAPGAGTGARDSQLLMPAFPGEYTLGISGDKYATAEEQKALVSIDRAISKTTERLTVIPSQLLLDETRTLLEKKRSECSASTPANASEATRRGCSGFTLYEYRPTRNVKWTIEKEPTFTLLRSEDGWIIQSEEPGKASVSYEVNSGRDDAPQWEPKVELLTPRASGEIQIVDGKATLKDR
;
A
#
# COMPACT_ATOMS: atom_id res chain seq x y z
N MET A 1 -23.30 -60.51 33.74
CA MET A 1 -22.30 -60.84 32.71
C MET A 1 -21.13 -59.93 32.97
N GLU A 2 -20.10 -60.45 33.63
CA GLU A 2 -18.92 -59.72 34.08
C GLU A 2 -18.01 -59.39 32.90
N ILE A 3 -17.52 -58.14 32.82
CA ILE A 3 -16.33 -57.76 32.07
C ILE A 3 -15.52 -56.79 32.97
N PRO A 4 -14.22 -57.05 33.23
CA PRO A 4 -13.43 -56.42 34.29
C PRO A 4 -12.78 -55.06 33.90
N PRO A 5 -12.25 -54.30 34.89
CA PRO A 5 -11.69 -52.98 34.68
C PRO A 5 -10.23 -53.01 34.17
N SER A 6 -9.90 -52.07 33.28
CA SER A 6 -8.52 -51.77 32.86
C SER A 6 -8.03 -50.52 33.60
N ALA A 7 -6.99 -50.69 34.43
CA ALA A 7 -6.26 -49.62 35.09
C ALA A 7 -4.76 -49.88 34.94
N ASN A 8 -4.05 -49.00 34.24
CA ASN A 8 -2.62 -48.73 34.44
C ASN A 8 -2.17 -47.53 33.57
N ASN A 9 -2.33 -46.31 34.10
CA ASN A 9 -1.59 -45.13 33.63
C ASN A 9 -0.50 -44.81 34.66
N LYS A 10 0.76 -45.04 34.27
CA LYS A 10 1.95 -44.62 35.02
C LYS A 10 2.12 -43.09 34.93
N PRO A 11 2.56 -42.40 36.00
CA PRO A 11 2.92 -41.00 35.95
C PRO A 11 4.34 -40.79 35.38
N LEU A 12 4.50 -39.77 34.52
CA LEU A 12 5.79 -39.23 34.08
C LEU A 12 6.20 -38.08 35.01
N PRO A 13 7.47 -38.03 35.49
CA PRO A 13 8.00 -36.89 36.22
C PRO A 13 8.63 -35.83 35.29
N MET A 14 8.47 -34.56 35.67
CA MET A 14 9.22 -33.36 35.24
C MET A 14 10.00 -32.83 36.48
N PRO A 15 10.88 -31.81 36.39
CA PRO A 15 11.79 -31.35 35.34
C PRO A 15 13.23 -31.12 35.87
N TYR A 16 14.19 -30.73 35.02
CA TYR A 16 15.45 -30.10 35.47
C TYR A 16 15.77 -28.85 34.64
N LEU A 17 15.81 -27.70 35.33
CA LEU A 17 16.41 -26.44 34.91
C LEU A 17 17.93 -26.52 35.13
N GLN A 18 18.73 -25.97 34.21
CA GLN A 18 20.14 -25.68 34.47
C GLN A 18 20.48 -24.25 34.02
N GLN A 19 20.99 -23.49 34.98
CA GLN A 19 21.44 -22.11 34.92
C GLN A 19 22.91 -22.13 35.33
N GLN A 20 23.82 -21.50 34.58
CA GLN A 20 25.19 -21.18 35.04
C GLN A 20 25.74 -19.95 34.29
N GLY A 21 26.44 -19.09 35.02
CA GLY A 21 27.01 -17.82 34.54
C GLY A 21 28.54 -17.72 34.69
N GLY A 22 29.05 -16.49 34.52
CA GLY A 22 30.46 -16.05 34.69
C GLY A 22 31.15 -15.77 33.34
N THR A 23 31.94 -14.73 33.09
CA THR A 23 32.75 -13.80 33.92
C THR A 23 33.10 -12.53 33.12
N PHE A 24 33.52 -11.44 33.78
CA PHE A 24 34.02 -10.18 33.18
C PHE A 24 35.54 -10.21 33.01
N ALA A 25 36.06 -9.61 31.93
CA ALA A 25 37.44 -9.15 31.82
C ALA A 25 37.53 -7.84 31.01
N GLU A 26 38.29 -6.89 31.54
CA GLU A 26 38.48 -5.52 31.05
C GLU A 26 39.76 -5.41 30.20
N GLY A 27 39.72 -4.63 29.11
CA GLY A 27 40.89 -4.34 28.26
C GLY A 27 40.70 -3.09 27.40
N LYS A 28 41.49 -2.05 27.68
CA LYS A 28 41.55 -0.74 26.99
C LYS A 28 42.42 -0.80 25.70
N PRO A 29 42.44 0.25 24.84
CA PRO A 29 42.20 0.11 23.41
C PRO A 29 43.48 0.17 22.55
N ARG A 30 43.42 -0.39 21.34
CA ARG A 30 44.38 -0.08 20.26
C ARG A 30 43.65 0.33 18.99
N ARG A 31 43.83 1.60 18.64
CA ARG A 31 43.45 2.24 17.38
C ARG A 31 44.42 1.79 16.28
N ASN A 32 43.90 1.27 15.16
CA ASN A 32 44.46 1.48 13.82
C ASN A 32 43.44 1.19 12.70
N ARG A 33 42.88 2.32 12.23
CA ARG A 33 42.42 2.74 10.91
C ARG A 33 42.49 1.77 9.69
N LYS A 34 41.33 1.73 9.00
CA LYS A 34 41.03 1.57 7.56
C LYS A 34 40.93 0.15 6.99
N LEU A 35 39.71 -0.28 6.60
CA LEU A 35 39.19 -0.12 5.23
C LEU A 35 37.68 -0.52 5.15
N ILE A 36 36.86 0.51 4.97
CA ILE A 36 35.62 0.66 4.17
C ILE A 36 34.87 -0.63 3.78
N ILE A 37 33.72 -0.84 4.44
CA ILE A 37 32.62 -1.72 3.99
C ILE A 37 31.74 -0.90 3.04
N ALA A 38 31.62 -1.34 1.79
CA ALA A 38 30.59 -0.90 0.87
C ALA A 38 29.32 -1.71 1.12
N ILE A 39 28.41 -1.17 1.94
CA ILE A 39 26.99 -1.55 1.89
C ILE A 39 26.30 -0.40 1.17
N ALA A 40 26.00 -0.62 -0.11
CA ALA A 40 25.28 0.34 -0.93
C ALA A 40 23.81 -0.09 -1.04
N ALA A 41 22.96 0.75 -0.45
CA ALA A 41 21.57 1.02 -0.77
C ALA A 41 20.55 -0.13 -0.54
N GLY A 42 19.98 -0.15 0.66
CA GLY A 42 18.77 -0.91 0.97
C GLY A 42 18.22 -0.58 2.35
N ALA A 43 18.27 0.68 2.78
CA ALA A 43 17.65 1.14 4.02
C ALA A 43 17.36 2.64 3.94
N ALA A 44 16.19 2.97 3.40
CA ALA A 44 15.52 4.24 3.64
C ALA A 44 14.10 3.94 4.14
N VAL A 45 14.00 3.11 5.18
CA VAL A 45 12.80 2.99 6.03
C VAL A 45 13.26 3.23 7.45
N VAL A 46 13.60 4.48 7.75
CA VAL A 46 13.86 4.94 9.12
C VAL A 46 13.49 6.44 9.20
N LEU A 47 12.45 6.71 10.01
CA LEU A 47 12.10 7.98 10.66
C LEU A 47 11.36 9.07 9.86
N THR A 48 10.04 8.88 9.74
CA THR A 48 9.06 9.97 9.98
C THR A 48 8.11 9.63 11.14
N ALA A 49 8.59 8.87 12.12
CA ALA A 49 7.98 8.69 13.44
C ALA A 49 8.78 9.44 14.54
N ALA A 50 9.42 10.54 14.16
CA ALA A 50 10.10 11.46 15.08
C ALA A 50 9.94 12.91 14.58
N THR A 51 8.70 13.39 14.44
CA THR A 51 8.46 14.74 14.96
C THR A 51 8.46 14.59 16.47
N ALA A 52 9.34 15.38 17.10
CA ALA A 52 9.55 15.36 18.52
C ALA A 52 8.22 15.24 19.27
N GLY A 53 8.16 14.24 20.16
CA GLY A 53 7.50 14.46 21.43
C GLY A 53 8.17 15.67 22.06
N VAL A 54 7.73 16.86 21.66
CA VAL A 54 7.78 17.98 22.57
C VAL A 54 6.71 17.61 23.57
N VAL A 55 7.13 16.89 24.62
CA VAL A 55 6.47 17.00 25.90
C VAL A 55 6.70 18.45 26.30
N LEU A 56 5.89 19.33 25.75
CA LEU A 56 5.63 20.60 26.36
C LEU A 56 4.94 20.23 27.66
N LEU A 57 5.74 20.02 28.71
CA LEU A 57 5.36 20.35 30.07
C LEU A 57 5.12 21.87 30.11
N VAL A 58 4.14 22.37 29.35
CA VAL A 58 3.45 23.57 29.77
C VAL A 58 2.59 23.08 30.91
N SER A 59 3.13 23.17 32.13
CA SER A 59 2.34 23.51 33.30
C SER A 59 1.75 24.90 33.08
N SER A 60 0.93 25.05 32.05
CA SER A 60 0.00 26.14 31.89
C SER A 60 -1.12 25.83 32.84
N PHE A 61 -1.09 26.43 34.02
CA PHE A 61 -2.32 26.68 34.76
C PHE A 61 -3.20 27.56 33.86
N SER A 62 -3.87 26.95 32.90
CA SER A 62 -4.97 27.56 32.20
C SER A 62 -6.10 27.63 33.21
N PRO A 63 -6.70 28.80 33.48
CA PRO A 63 -7.91 28.86 34.29
C PRO A 63 -8.90 27.86 33.69
N ALA A 64 -9.52 27.01 34.52
CA ALA A 64 -10.40 25.94 34.07
C ALA A 64 -11.41 26.50 33.05
N GLN A 65 -11.21 26.17 31.77
CA GLN A 65 -12.11 26.64 30.72
C GLN A 65 -13.47 26.03 30.95
N ASP A 66 -14.52 26.84 30.89
CA ASP A 66 -15.87 26.29 30.87
C ASP A 66 -16.13 25.51 29.58
N VAL A 67 -17.22 24.74 29.57
CA VAL A 67 -17.62 23.91 28.41
C VAL A 67 -17.80 24.75 27.14
N SER A 68 -18.23 26.01 27.26
CA SER A 68 -18.48 26.91 26.11
C SER A 68 -17.16 27.37 25.48
N THR A 69 -16.19 27.75 26.30
CA THR A 69 -14.86 28.19 25.87
C THR A 69 -14.10 27.04 25.22
N THR A 70 -14.22 25.84 25.79
CA THR A 70 -13.67 24.60 25.24
C THR A 70 -14.28 24.32 23.85
N ALA A 71 -15.60 24.41 23.70
CA ALA A 71 -16.29 24.19 22.43
C ALA A 71 -15.96 25.26 21.37
N LYS A 72 -15.86 26.54 21.75
CA LYS A 72 -15.43 27.62 20.86
C LYS A 72 -14.02 27.37 20.35
N THR A 73 -13.09 27.02 21.24
CA THR A 73 -11.71 26.69 20.86
C THR A 73 -11.69 25.52 19.90
N TYR A 74 -12.46 24.47 20.19
CA TYR A 74 -12.55 23.29 19.32
C TYR A 74 -13.03 23.68 17.92
N PHE A 75 -14.21 24.30 17.78
CA PHE A 75 -14.74 24.66 16.47
C PHE A 75 -13.88 25.65 15.71
N GLN A 76 -13.33 26.67 16.38
CA GLN A 76 -12.44 27.62 15.71
C GLN A 76 -11.19 26.91 15.18
N SER A 77 -10.61 26.00 15.94
CA SER A 77 -9.45 25.22 15.50
C SER A 77 -9.76 24.34 14.29
N LEU A 78 -10.99 23.81 14.18
CA LEU A 78 -11.42 23.06 13.00
C LEU A 78 -11.59 23.95 11.77
N ILE A 79 -12.07 25.20 11.93
CA ILE A 79 -12.13 26.20 10.84
C ILE A 79 -10.71 26.55 10.37
N ASP A 80 -9.80 26.76 11.31
CA ASP A 80 -8.43 27.18 11.03
C ASP A 80 -7.55 26.03 10.50
N GLY A 81 -8.05 24.79 10.50
CA GLY A 81 -7.28 23.59 10.18
C GLY A 81 -6.19 23.27 11.21
N ASP A 82 -6.25 23.85 12.41
CA ASP A 82 -5.28 23.69 13.50
C ASP A 82 -5.62 22.47 14.36
N SER A 83 -5.13 21.31 13.93
CA SER A 83 -5.47 20.05 14.58
C SER A 83 -4.82 19.92 15.98
N GLU A 84 -3.65 20.51 16.18
CA GLU A 84 -2.95 20.52 17.48
C GLU A 84 -3.77 21.29 18.51
N ARG A 85 -4.29 22.46 18.13
CA ARG A 85 -5.16 23.24 19.00
C ARG A 85 -6.51 22.55 19.24
N ALA A 86 -7.09 21.91 18.21
CA ALA A 86 -8.30 21.10 18.39
C ALA A 86 -8.08 19.94 19.37
N LEU A 87 -6.95 19.23 19.27
CA LEU A 87 -6.55 18.15 20.18
C LEU A 87 -6.23 18.64 21.59
N SER A 88 -5.74 19.87 21.75
CA SER A 88 -5.49 20.44 23.09
C SER A 88 -6.77 20.55 23.94
N VAL A 89 -7.95 20.62 23.31
CA VAL A 89 -9.27 20.74 23.95
C VAL A 89 -10.18 19.53 23.68
N SER A 90 -9.64 18.43 23.17
CA SER A 90 -10.41 17.22 22.87
C SER A 90 -9.69 15.94 23.29
N ASP A 91 -10.48 14.90 23.55
CA ASP A 91 -9.98 13.56 23.82
C ASP A 91 -10.69 12.57 22.88
N PRO A 92 -10.01 12.11 21.81
CA PRO A 92 -10.59 11.15 20.88
C PRO A 92 -10.71 9.73 21.46
N GLY A 93 -10.14 9.46 22.64
CA GLY A 93 -10.24 8.17 23.32
C GLY A 93 -9.56 7.02 22.57
N VAL A 94 -8.52 7.33 21.79
CA VAL A 94 -7.70 6.35 21.06
C VAL A 94 -6.22 6.59 21.35
N PRO A 95 -5.37 5.54 21.30
CA PRO A 95 -3.93 5.69 21.45
C PRO A 95 -3.32 6.50 20.30
N GLU A 96 -2.12 7.05 20.51
CA GLU A 96 -1.48 7.97 19.58
C GLU A 96 -1.30 7.40 18.15
N ASN A 97 -1.01 6.11 18.05
CA ASN A 97 -0.85 5.42 16.77
C ASN A 97 -2.14 5.31 15.94
N GLU A 98 -3.31 5.56 16.54
CA GLU A 98 -4.60 5.59 15.84
C GLU A 98 -5.04 7.01 15.46
N LYS A 99 -4.32 8.05 15.89
CA LYS A 99 -4.66 9.46 15.65
C LYS A 99 -4.20 10.01 14.32
N ALA A 100 -3.76 9.18 13.37
CA ALA A 100 -3.15 9.65 12.12
C ALA A 100 -3.97 10.72 11.38
N LEU A 101 -5.29 10.58 11.28
CA LEU A 101 -6.18 11.58 10.65
C LEU A 101 -6.40 12.86 11.47
N LEU A 102 -6.06 12.83 12.76
CA LEU A 102 -6.15 13.99 13.66
C LEU A 102 -4.84 14.78 13.73
N GLN A 103 -3.76 14.29 13.09
CA GLN A 103 -2.47 14.98 13.06
C GLN A 103 -2.51 16.18 12.12
N ASN A 104 -1.70 17.20 12.45
CA ASN A 104 -1.78 18.50 11.81
C ASN A 104 -1.31 18.47 10.36
N ASN A 105 -0.27 17.66 10.08
CA ASN A 105 0.22 17.39 8.72
C ASN A 105 -0.83 16.72 7.81
N VAL A 106 -1.85 16.06 8.38
CA VAL A 106 -2.96 15.46 7.64
C VAL A 106 -4.15 16.42 7.57
N TYR A 107 -4.64 16.89 8.72
CA TYR A 107 -5.89 17.62 8.80
C TYR A 107 -5.84 18.99 8.13
N LYS A 108 -4.71 19.71 8.24
CA LYS A 108 -4.52 21.02 7.61
C LYS A 108 -4.71 20.98 6.09
N ASN A 109 -4.39 19.84 5.47
CA ASN A 109 -4.52 19.62 4.03
C ASN A 109 -5.87 18.96 3.65
N ALA A 110 -6.74 18.67 4.62
CA ALA A 110 -8.08 18.18 4.31
C ALA A 110 -8.90 19.28 3.62
N GLY A 111 -9.72 18.88 2.65
CA GLY A 111 -10.70 19.77 2.03
C GLY A 111 -11.94 19.92 2.92
N GLN A 112 -12.85 20.82 2.56
CA GLN A 112 -14.19 20.92 3.16
C GLN A 112 -14.18 20.87 4.71
N HIS A 113 -13.27 21.61 5.35
CA HIS A 113 -13.37 21.87 6.79
C HIS A 113 -14.73 22.48 7.13
N ILE A 114 -15.07 22.54 8.42
CA ILE A 114 -16.20 23.38 8.81
C ILE A 114 -15.85 24.84 8.51
N ASP A 115 -16.85 25.62 8.10
CA ASP A 115 -16.70 27.01 7.64
C ASP A 115 -17.34 28.01 8.61
N GLY A 116 -18.07 27.53 9.62
CA GLY A 116 -18.65 28.39 10.64
C GLY A 116 -19.32 27.62 11.77
N TYR A 117 -19.54 28.31 12.88
CA TYR A 117 -20.35 27.78 13.98
C TYR A 117 -21.04 28.89 14.77
N ARG A 118 -22.10 28.53 15.49
CA ARG A 118 -22.80 29.38 16.45
C ARG A 118 -23.24 28.54 17.63
N ILE A 119 -22.76 28.88 18.82
CA ILE A 119 -23.18 28.22 20.06
C ILE A 119 -24.63 28.62 20.37
N MET A 120 -25.47 27.63 20.61
CA MET A 120 -26.90 27.79 20.90
C MET A 120 -27.19 27.70 22.39
N ASP A 121 -26.66 26.64 23.02
CA ASP A 121 -26.90 26.30 24.42
C ASP A 121 -25.65 25.62 24.99
N ALA A 122 -25.43 25.79 26.29
CA ALA A 122 -24.34 25.15 27.01
C ALA A 122 -24.87 24.62 28.35
N ARG A 123 -24.73 23.31 28.55
CA ARG A 123 -25.14 22.58 29.73
C ARG A 123 -23.92 22.02 30.46
N SER A 124 -24.13 21.42 31.62
CA SER A 124 -23.04 20.94 32.48
C SER A 124 -22.06 19.98 31.78
N ASP A 125 -22.49 19.20 30.80
CA ASP A 125 -21.70 18.16 30.13
C ASP A 125 -21.81 18.20 28.59
N SER A 126 -22.42 19.24 28.04
CA SER A 126 -22.73 19.29 26.60
C SER A 126 -22.88 20.72 26.08
N VAL A 127 -22.57 20.90 24.80
CA VAL A 127 -22.74 22.16 24.09
C VAL A 127 -23.51 21.90 22.81
N THR A 128 -24.61 22.61 22.61
CA THR A 128 -25.37 22.59 21.35
C THR A 128 -24.89 23.75 20.48
N ALA A 129 -24.55 23.46 19.23
CA ALA A 129 -24.09 24.44 18.27
C ALA A 129 -24.71 24.19 16.89
N GLU A 130 -25.04 25.26 16.19
CA GLU A 130 -25.27 25.22 14.75
C GLU A 130 -23.89 25.29 14.07
N VAL A 131 -23.52 24.27 13.31
CA VAL A 131 -22.23 24.18 12.62
C VAL A 131 -22.48 24.23 11.11
N THR A 132 -21.62 24.92 10.37
CA THR A 132 -21.68 25.01 8.91
C THR A 132 -20.49 24.28 8.30
N GLN A 133 -20.74 23.42 7.32
CA GLN A 133 -19.71 22.77 6.52
C GLN A 133 -20.16 22.75 5.06
N ASN A 134 -19.33 23.28 4.18
CA ASN A 134 -19.61 23.40 2.76
C ASN A 134 -20.99 24.03 2.49
N GLY A 135 -21.31 25.11 3.24
CA GLY A 135 -22.59 25.83 3.15
C GLY A 135 -23.81 25.12 3.75
N ARG A 136 -23.68 23.88 4.25
CA ARG A 136 -24.76 23.17 4.95
C ARG A 136 -24.70 23.44 6.44
N LYS A 137 -25.84 23.77 7.05
CA LYS A 137 -25.97 23.99 8.48
C LYS A 137 -26.57 22.77 9.16
N GLN A 138 -26.00 22.37 10.29
CA GLN A 138 -26.51 21.26 11.10
C GLN A 138 -26.39 21.61 12.58
N GLU A 139 -27.43 21.31 13.36
CA GLU A 139 -27.34 21.33 14.81
C GLU A 139 -26.54 20.10 15.30
N ILE A 140 -25.49 20.35 16.06
CA ILE A 140 -24.62 19.35 16.68
C ILE A 140 -24.64 19.52 18.19
N ILE A 141 -24.72 18.40 18.90
CA ILE A 141 -24.51 18.32 20.34
C ILE A 141 -23.12 17.76 20.59
N LEU A 142 -22.19 18.62 21.00
CA LEU A 142 -20.88 18.21 21.49
C LEU A 142 -21.00 17.66 22.91
N ARG A 143 -20.62 16.40 23.09
CA ARG A 143 -20.53 15.77 24.42
C ARG A 143 -19.18 16.07 25.06
N MET A 144 -19.19 16.65 26.25
CA MET A 144 -17.98 17.03 26.97
C MET A 144 -17.61 15.96 27.99
N THR A 145 -16.32 15.81 28.25
CA THR A 145 -15.78 14.96 29.31
C THR A 145 -14.79 15.77 30.13
N LYS A 146 -14.63 15.42 31.41
CA LYS A 146 -13.65 16.03 32.29
C LYS A 146 -12.38 15.19 32.28
N SER A 147 -11.22 15.79 32.04
CA SER A 147 -9.92 15.11 32.15
C SER A 147 -9.62 14.76 33.62
N PRO A 148 -8.65 13.87 33.89
CA PRO A 148 -8.21 13.58 35.25
C PRO A 148 -7.79 14.83 36.05
N GLU A 149 -7.26 15.84 35.36
CA GLU A 149 -6.83 17.13 35.93
C GLU A 149 -7.99 18.11 36.14
N GLY A 150 -9.21 17.73 35.74
CA GLY A 150 -10.40 18.53 35.93
C GLY A 150 -10.73 19.49 34.79
N GLU A 151 -10.03 19.41 33.66
CA GLU A 151 -10.29 20.25 32.49
C GLU A 151 -11.45 19.69 31.64
N TRP A 152 -12.27 20.57 31.06
CA TRP A 152 -13.25 20.12 30.06
C TRP A 152 -12.56 19.81 28.73
N LYS A 153 -12.95 18.70 28.10
CA LYS A 153 -12.52 18.27 26.77
C LYS A 153 -13.74 17.86 25.95
N VAL A 154 -13.67 18.02 24.64
CA VAL A 154 -14.60 17.37 23.70
C VAL A 154 -14.35 15.87 23.75
N GLY A 155 -15.35 15.10 24.14
CA GLY A 155 -15.19 13.66 24.40
C GLY A 155 -15.16 12.79 23.13
N PRO A 156 -14.80 11.49 23.29
CA PRO A 156 -14.54 10.58 22.19
C PRO A 156 -15.75 10.27 21.30
N LYS A 157 -16.97 10.38 21.85
CA LYS A 157 -18.23 10.10 21.11
C LYS A 157 -18.50 11.10 19.96
N ASN A 158 -17.82 12.24 19.96
CA ASN A 158 -17.99 13.28 18.94
C ASN A 158 -17.26 12.95 17.63
N PHE A 159 -16.25 12.07 17.67
CA PHE A 159 -15.43 11.73 16.52
C PHE A 159 -16.12 10.67 15.66
N GLN A 160 -16.17 10.91 14.36
CA GLN A 160 -16.49 9.87 13.39
C GLN A 160 -15.21 9.09 13.06
N LYS A 161 -15.36 7.83 12.67
CA LYS A 161 -14.23 6.97 12.30
C LYS A 161 -14.25 6.71 10.80
N VAL A 162 -13.11 6.92 10.15
CA VAL A 162 -12.88 6.53 8.76
C VAL A 162 -12.31 5.11 8.77
N ARG A 163 -13.01 4.22 8.08
CA ARG A 163 -12.57 2.87 7.76
C ARG A 163 -11.90 2.91 6.39
N LEU A 164 -10.60 2.66 6.37
CA LEU A 164 -9.84 2.52 5.14
C LEU A 164 -9.42 1.07 4.98
N SER A 165 -9.67 0.49 3.82
CA SER A 165 -9.27 -0.88 3.50
C SER A 165 -8.60 -0.97 2.14
N SER A 166 -7.77 -1.99 1.96
CA SER A 166 -7.27 -2.40 0.65
C SER A 166 -7.72 -3.83 0.39
N SER A 167 -8.03 -4.14 -0.87
CA SER A 167 -8.38 -5.50 -1.30
C SER A 167 -7.21 -6.49 -1.20
N ARG A 168 -6.01 -6.00 -0.91
CA ARG A 168 -4.76 -6.76 -0.74
C ARG A 168 -3.90 -6.13 0.35
N PRO A 169 -2.89 -6.86 0.89
CA PRO A 169 -1.94 -6.29 1.83
C PRO A 169 -1.15 -5.16 1.19
N VAL A 170 -1.00 -4.06 1.93
CA VAL A 170 -0.14 -2.94 1.58
C VAL A 170 0.77 -2.64 2.76
N GLU A 171 1.95 -2.07 2.51
CA GLU A 171 2.84 -1.67 3.60
C GLU A 171 2.32 -0.43 4.32
N SER A 172 1.81 0.54 3.55
CA SER A 172 1.29 1.80 4.08
C SER A 172 0.14 2.33 3.23
N PHE A 173 -0.78 3.02 3.89
CA PHE A 173 -1.77 3.88 3.27
C PHE A 173 -1.24 5.31 3.22
N THR A 174 -1.79 6.14 2.34
CA THR A 174 -1.55 7.59 2.35
C THR A 174 -2.84 8.32 2.65
N VAL A 175 -2.79 9.34 3.50
CA VAL A 175 -3.90 10.28 3.72
C VAL A 175 -3.39 11.70 3.53
N ASN A 176 -3.95 12.44 2.57
CA ASN A 176 -3.48 13.76 2.17
C ASN A 176 -1.95 13.80 1.90
N GLY A 177 -1.42 12.72 1.34
CA GLY A 177 0.01 12.55 1.04
C GLY A 177 0.89 12.15 2.23
N VAL A 178 0.32 11.93 3.42
CA VAL A 178 1.06 11.46 4.61
C VAL A 178 0.92 9.95 4.75
N ASP A 179 2.04 9.27 4.97
CA ASP A 179 2.07 7.82 5.17
C ASP A 179 1.49 7.41 6.53
N VAL A 180 0.66 6.38 6.50
CA VAL A 180 0.08 5.71 7.67
C VAL A 180 0.30 4.22 7.53
N ALA A 181 1.08 3.65 8.45
CA ALA A 181 1.43 2.24 8.42
C ALA A 181 0.17 1.35 8.45
N ALA A 182 0.13 0.34 7.57
CA ALA A 182 -0.94 -0.63 7.56
C ALA A 182 -0.75 -1.67 8.70
N PRO A 183 -1.82 -2.08 9.40
CA PRO A 183 -1.72 -3.14 10.40
C PRO A 183 -1.34 -4.46 9.73
N GLY A 184 -0.41 -5.20 10.34
CA GLY A 184 -0.04 -6.53 9.84
C GLY A 184 0.82 -6.52 8.57
N ALA A 185 1.51 -5.40 8.25
CA ALA A 185 2.54 -5.41 7.21
C ALA A 185 3.54 -6.56 7.48
N GLY A 186 3.67 -7.50 6.53
CA GLY A 186 4.54 -8.68 6.65
C GLY A 186 3.95 -9.89 7.39
N THR A 187 2.68 -9.88 7.82
CA THR A 187 2.07 -11.00 8.58
C THR A 187 1.26 -11.99 7.73
N GLY A 188 1.32 -11.91 6.39
CA GLY A 188 0.55 -12.80 5.51
C GLY A 188 -0.98 -12.60 5.57
N ALA A 189 -1.44 -11.46 6.09
CA ALA A 189 -2.85 -11.08 6.03
C ALA A 189 -3.33 -11.04 4.57
N ARG A 190 -4.64 -11.20 4.32
CA ARG A 190 -5.19 -11.13 2.94
C ARG A 190 -5.69 -9.73 2.56
N ASP A 191 -5.88 -8.88 3.55
CA ASP A 191 -6.33 -7.50 3.46
C ASP A 191 -5.65 -6.64 4.53
N SER A 192 -5.70 -5.32 4.32
CA SER A 192 -5.27 -4.33 5.30
C SER A 192 -6.44 -3.42 5.64
N GLN A 193 -6.66 -3.14 6.92
CA GLN A 193 -7.75 -2.27 7.35
C GLN A 193 -7.32 -1.35 8.49
N LEU A 194 -7.60 -0.06 8.36
CA LEU A 194 -7.48 0.96 9.39
C LEU A 194 -8.86 1.48 9.80
N LEU A 195 -8.99 1.83 11.08
CA LEU A 195 -10.16 2.52 11.60
C LEU A 195 -9.68 3.70 12.45
N MET A 196 -9.76 4.91 11.91
CA MET A 196 -9.13 6.09 12.50
C MET A 196 -10.19 7.15 12.82
N PRO A 197 -10.23 7.72 14.03
CA PRO A 197 -11.05 8.90 14.29
C PRO A 197 -10.59 10.07 13.42
N ALA A 198 -11.53 10.90 12.97
CA ALA A 198 -11.26 12.02 12.09
C ALA A 198 -12.06 13.24 12.49
N PHE A 199 -11.48 14.42 12.25
CA PHE A 199 -12.21 15.68 12.27
C PHE A 199 -13.07 15.83 11.01
N PRO A 200 -14.12 16.68 11.02
CA PRO A 200 -14.88 16.98 9.81
C PRO A 200 -13.98 17.56 8.71
N GLY A 201 -14.06 16.99 7.52
CA GLY A 201 -13.20 17.29 6.38
C GLY A 201 -13.29 16.22 5.28
N GLU A 202 -12.78 16.55 4.11
CA GLU A 202 -12.55 15.65 2.98
C GLU A 202 -11.08 15.23 2.94
N TYR A 203 -10.84 13.92 2.97
CA TYR A 203 -9.51 13.33 3.02
C TYR A 203 -9.24 12.58 1.72
N THR A 204 -8.09 12.85 1.11
CA THR A 204 -7.59 12.14 -0.07
C THR A 204 -6.84 10.90 0.38
N LEU A 205 -7.19 9.74 -0.16
CA LEU A 205 -6.74 8.42 0.28
C LEU A 205 -6.00 7.70 -0.84
N GLY A 206 -4.96 6.96 -0.46
CA GLY A 206 -4.12 6.20 -1.39
C GLY A 206 -3.26 5.16 -0.67
N ILE A 207 -2.23 4.66 -1.37
CA ILE A 207 -1.26 3.69 -0.85
C ILE A 207 0.17 4.18 -1.12
N SER A 208 1.12 3.69 -0.32
CA SER A 208 2.55 3.93 -0.47
C SER A 208 3.37 2.72 0.00
N GLY A 209 4.70 2.82 -0.12
CA GLY A 209 5.65 1.75 0.24
C GLY A 209 6.00 0.78 -0.91
N ASP A 210 5.12 0.59 -1.89
CA ASP A 210 5.38 -0.24 -3.07
C ASP A 210 5.56 0.63 -4.32
N LYS A 211 6.80 0.78 -4.81
CA LYS A 211 7.09 1.55 -6.04
C LYS A 211 6.45 0.97 -7.30
N TYR A 212 6.03 -0.30 -7.28
CA TYR A 212 5.43 -0.99 -8.41
C TYR A 212 3.90 -0.98 -8.37
N ALA A 213 3.31 -0.56 -7.26
CA ALA A 213 1.86 -0.49 -7.09
C ALA A 213 1.40 0.94 -6.77
N THR A 214 0.17 1.23 -7.14
CA THR A 214 -0.53 2.43 -6.70
C THR A 214 -2.00 2.09 -6.49
N ALA A 215 -2.80 3.06 -6.07
CA ALA A 215 -4.24 2.95 -6.00
C ALA A 215 -4.88 4.12 -6.74
N GLU A 216 -6.08 3.92 -7.25
CA GLU A 216 -6.91 5.04 -7.68
C GLU A 216 -7.16 5.97 -6.49
N GLU A 217 -7.03 7.28 -6.71
CA GLU A 217 -7.33 8.27 -5.69
C GLU A 217 -8.79 8.15 -5.24
N GLN A 218 -9.00 8.00 -3.94
CA GLN A 218 -10.34 8.00 -3.34
C GLN A 218 -10.45 9.14 -2.34
N LYS A 219 -11.67 9.59 -2.09
CA LYS A 219 -11.95 10.68 -1.16
C LYS A 219 -12.96 10.25 -0.11
N ALA A 220 -12.59 10.37 1.16
CA ALA A 220 -13.50 10.17 2.29
C ALA A 220 -13.99 11.52 2.82
N LEU A 221 -15.31 11.69 2.89
CA LEU A 221 -15.94 12.88 3.48
C LEU A 221 -16.42 12.57 4.90
N VAL A 222 -15.84 13.25 5.88
CA VAL A 222 -16.35 13.30 7.25
C VAL A 222 -17.21 14.55 7.38
N SER A 223 -18.53 14.36 7.34
CA SER A 223 -19.50 15.45 7.35
C SER A 223 -20.05 15.71 8.76
N ILE A 224 -20.32 16.96 9.10
CA ILE A 224 -21.06 17.34 10.31
C ILE A 224 -22.46 16.69 10.35
N ASP A 225 -23.09 16.53 9.18
CA ASP A 225 -24.24 15.65 8.99
C ASP A 225 -23.73 14.22 8.75
N ARG A 226 -23.83 13.40 9.80
CA ARG A 226 -23.36 12.01 9.78
C ARG A 226 -24.08 11.14 8.75
N ALA A 227 -25.28 11.52 8.31
CA ALA A 227 -26.05 10.74 7.34
C ALA A 227 -25.45 10.77 5.92
N ILE A 228 -24.68 11.82 5.61
CA ILE A 228 -24.03 12.00 4.31
C ILE A 228 -22.52 11.75 4.33
N SER A 229 -21.97 11.41 5.50
CA SER A 229 -20.57 11.03 5.64
C SER A 229 -20.24 9.81 4.78
N LYS A 230 -19.12 9.89 4.05
CA LYS A 230 -18.52 8.77 3.32
C LYS A 230 -17.21 8.40 4.02
N THR A 231 -17.33 7.55 5.02
CA THR A 231 -16.25 7.20 5.95
C THR A 231 -15.79 5.76 5.78
N THR A 232 -16.18 5.07 4.73
CA THR A 232 -15.73 3.70 4.45
C THR A 232 -15.26 3.63 3.02
N GLU A 233 -13.95 3.48 2.84
CA GLU A 233 -13.32 3.42 1.54
C GLU A 233 -12.52 2.13 1.37
N ARG A 234 -12.57 1.59 0.16
CA ARG A 234 -11.80 0.42 -0.25
C ARG A 234 -10.96 0.77 -1.46
N LEU A 235 -9.65 0.77 -1.27
CA LEU A 235 -8.69 1.01 -2.32
C LEU A 235 -8.47 -0.25 -3.16
N THR A 236 -8.42 -0.06 -4.47
CA THR A 236 -8.04 -1.09 -5.43
C THR A 236 -6.59 -0.86 -5.83
N VAL A 237 -5.74 -1.86 -5.57
CA VAL A 237 -4.32 -1.82 -5.95
C VAL A 237 -4.19 -2.07 -7.45
N ILE A 238 -3.55 -1.15 -8.16
CA ILE A 238 -3.32 -1.14 -9.61
C ILE A 238 -1.82 -1.01 -9.90
N PRO A 239 -1.34 -1.42 -11.10
CA PRO A 239 0.08 -1.32 -11.42
C PRO A 239 0.50 0.16 -11.52
N SER A 240 1.69 0.47 -11.01
CA SER A 240 2.32 1.76 -11.26
C SER A 240 2.75 1.88 -12.73
N GLN A 241 2.94 3.12 -13.20
CA GLN A 241 3.54 3.37 -14.52
C GLN A 241 4.95 2.78 -14.63
N LEU A 242 5.73 2.82 -13.55
CA LEU A 242 7.06 2.22 -13.49
C LEU A 242 7.02 0.72 -13.81
N LEU A 243 6.08 -0.02 -13.22
CA LEU A 243 5.94 -1.45 -13.46
C LEU A 243 5.55 -1.74 -14.92
N LEU A 244 4.64 -0.94 -15.49
CA LEU A 244 4.23 -1.07 -16.89
C LEU A 244 5.42 -0.84 -17.84
N ASP A 245 6.25 0.17 -17.58
CA ASP A 245 7.41 0.51 -18.40
C ASP A 245 8.53 -0.52 -18.29
N GLU A 246 8.82 -1.00 -17.08
CA GLU A 246 9.77 -2.10 -16.88
C GLU A 246 9.28 -3.39 -17.54
N THR A 247 7.98 -3.69 -17.45
CA THR A 247 7.39 -4.85 -18.13
C THR A 247 7.55 -4.76 -19.65
N ARG A 248 7.33 -3.58 -20.23
CA ARG A 248 7.54 -3.35 -21.67
C ARG A 248 8.98 -3.65 -22.07
N THR A 249 9.94 -3.14 -21.30
CA THR A 249 11.37 -3.38 -21.51
C THR A 249 11.72 -4.88 -21.42
N LEU A 250 11.16 -5.60 -20.45
CA LEU A 250 11.36 -7.04 -20.29
C LEU A 250 10.81 -7.83 -21.49
N LEU A 251 9.62 -7.47 -21.97
CA LEU A 251 9.00 -8.11 -23.16
C LEU A 251 9.80 -7.81 -24.44
N GLU A 252 10.27 -6.57 -24.61
CA GLU A 252 11.11 -6.16 -25.75
C GLU A 252 12.43 -6.94 -25.77
N LYS A 253 13.09 -7.06 -24.61
CA LYS A 253 14.32 -7.86 -24.46
C LYS A 253 14.07 -9.32 -24.78
N LYS A 254 13.04 -9.93 -24.18
CA LYS A 254 12.69 -11.34 -24.42
C LYS A 254 12.43 -11.60 -25.90
N ARG A 255 11.68 -10.71 -26.55
CA ARG A 255 11.47 -10.77 -28.00
C ARG A 255 12.78 -10.71 -28.77
N SER A 256 13.66 -9.76 -28.46
CA SER A 256 14.94 -9.60 -29.18
C SER A 256 15.79 -10.87 -29.07
N GLU A 257 15.77 -11.54 -27.92
CA GLU A 257 16.43 -12.84 -27.73
C GLU A 257 15.77 -13.93 -28.59
N CYS A 258 14.43 -13.96 -28.66
CA CYS A 258 13.68 -14.90 -29.47
C CYS A 258 13.92 -14.73 -30.98
N SER A 259 13.92 -13.50 -31.49
CA SER A 259 14.14 -13.22 -32.91
C SER A 259 15.58 -13.49 -33.34
N ALA A 260 16.57 -13.22 -32.48
CA ALA A 260 17.98 -13.47 -32.78
C ALA A 260 18.33 -14.97 -32.85
N SER A 261 17.62 -15.80 -32.08
CA SER A 261 17.99 -17.20 -31.88
C SER A 261 17.12 -18.20 -32.63
N THR A 262 16.10 -17.72 -33.37
CA THR A 262 15.15 -18.48 -34.23
C THR A 262 14.99 -19.94 -33.79
N PRO A 263 14.11 -20.22 -32.80
CA PRO A 263 13.93 -21.58 -32.29
C PRO A 263 13.60 -22.56 -33.42
N ALA A 264 14.22 -23.75 -33.41
CA ALA A 264 14.10 -24.70 -34.51
C ALA A 264 12.70 -25.34 -34.63
N ASN A 265 11.91 -25.29 -33.55
CA ASN A 265 10.52 -25.76 -33.53
C ASN A 265 9.71 -25.13 -32.39
N ALA A 266 8.39 -25.35 -32.40
CA ALA A 266 7.45 -24.83 -31.40
C ALA A 266 7.74 -25.28 -29.96
N SER A 267 8.29 -26.49 -29.76
CA SER A 267 8.63 -27.01 -28.42
C SER A 267 9.85 -26.28 -27.85
N GLU A 268 10.88 -26.03 -28.66
CA GLU A 268 12.03 -25.23 -28.27
C GLU A 268 11.63 -23.78 -27.96
N ALA A 269 10.81 -23.16 -28.81
CA ALA A 269 10.34 -21.81 -28.54
C ALA A 269 9.53 -21.73 -27.25
N THR A 270 8.66 -22.70 -26.99
CA THR A 270 7.85 -22.75 -25.76
C THR A 270 8.75 -22.84 -24.53
N ARG A 271 9.74 -23.76 -24.53
CA ARG A 271 10.72 -23.89 -23.44
C ARG A 271 11.56 -22.63 -23.21
N ARG A 272 11.73 -21.81 -24.23
CA ARG A 272 12.51 -20.57 -24.16
C ARG A 272 11.67 -19.34 -23.86
N GLY A 273 10.35 -19.49 -23.65
CA GLY A 273 9.43 -18.36 -23.45
C GLY A 273 9.22 -17.51 -24.71
N CYS A 274 9.47 -18.09 -25.88
CA CYS A 274 9.32 -17.49 -27.20
C CYS A 274 8.04 -17.92 -27.91
N SER A 275 7.02 -18.36 -27.16
CA SER A 275 5.72 -18.73 -27.72
C SER A 275 5.11 -17.53 -28.45
N GLY A 276 5.00 -17.60 -29.78
CA GLY A 276 4.61 -16.48 -30.65
C GLY A 276 5.71 -16.01 -31.61
N PHE A 277 6.96 -16.42 -31.39
CA PHE A 277 8.11 -16.23 -32.29
C PHE A 277 8.58 -17.57 -32.85
N THR A 278 7.66 -18.32 -33.45
CA THR A 278 7.89 -19.63 -34.07
C THR A 278 7.48 -19.62 -35.52
N LEU A 279 8.27 -20.24 -36.38
CA LEU A 279 7.82 -20.64 -37.71
C LEU A 279 7.08 -21.96 -37.60
N TYR A 280 5.90 -22.06 -38.20
CA TYR A 280 5.15 -23.32 -38.34
C TYR A 280 5.52 -24.05 -39.64
N GLU A 281 6.76 -23.88 -40.11
CA GLU A 281 7.28 -24.51 -41.32
C GLU A 281 8.01 -25.82 -40.96
N TYR A 282 7.63 -26.91 -41.62
CA TYR A 282 8.19 -28.24 -41.38
C TYR A 282 9.40 -28.53 -42.27
N ARG A 283 9.57 -27.77 -43.35
CA ARG A 283 10.72 -27.85 -44.25
C ARG A 283 11.89 -27.02 -43.71
N PRO A 284 13.14 -27.32 -44.10
CA PRO A 284 14.29 -26.48 -43.75
C PRO A 284 14.05 -25.03 -44.15
N THR A 285 14.33 -24.10 -43.24
CA THR A 285 14.20 -22.66 -43.46
C THR A 285 15.54 -21.95 -43.25
N ARG A 286 15.71 -20.79 -43.91
CA ARG A 286 16.87 -19.90 -43.70
C ARG A 286 16.48 -18.44 -43.88
N ASN A 287 17.42 -17.53 -43.60
CA ASN A 287 17.28 -16.08 -43.79
C ASN A 287 16.04 -15.48 -43.09
N VAL A 288 15.73 -16.00 -41.90
CA VAL A 288 14.57 -15.56 -41.10
C VAL A 288 14.78 -14.13 -40.61
N LYS A 289 13.83 -13.25 -40.91
CA LYS A 289 13.83 -11.85 -40.47
C LYS A 289 12.45 -11.48 -39.96
N TRP A 290 12.41 -10.98 -38.74
CA TRP A 290 11.20 -10.50 -38.08
C TRP A 290 11.09 -8.99 -38.20
N THR A 291 9.90 -8.49 -38.52
CA THR A 291 9.56 -7.06 -38.51
C THR A 291 8.35 -6.85 -37.62
N ILE A 292 8.45 -5.95 -36.64
CA ILE A 292 7.33 -5.54 -35.79
C ILE A 292 6.79 -4.22 -36.33
N GLU A 293 5.53 -4.24 -36.78
CA GLU A 293 4.85 -3.08 -37.33
C GLU A 293 4.07 -2.32 -36.24
N LYS A 294 3.50 -3.07 -35.29
CA LYS A 294 2.77 -2.52 -34.15
C LYS A 294 3.02 -3.39 -32.92
N GLU A 295 3.39 -2.77 -31.82
CA GLU A 295 3.47 -3.45 -30.52
C GLU A 295 2.09 -3.80 -29.97
N PRO A 296 1.91 -4.97 -29.33
CA PRO A 296 0.71 -5.23 -28.55
C PRO A 296 0.66 -4.29 -27.33
N THR A 297 -0.53 -3.89 -26.94
CA THR A 297 -0.76 -3.18 -25.68
C THR A 297 -1.20 -4.17 -24.59
N PHE A 298 -0.96 -3.80 -23.34
CA PHE A 298 -1.28 -4.62 -22.19
C PHE A 298 -1.51 -3.78 -20.95
N THR A 299 -2.22 -4.38 -20.01
CA THR A 299 -2.26 -3.96 -18.61
C THR A 299 -1.74 -5.10 -17.72
N LEU A 300 -1.63 -4.82 -16.43
CA LEU A 300 -1.20 -5.79 -15.43
C LEU A 300 -2.30 -6.00 -14.40
N LEU A 301 -2.67 -7.26 -14.20
CA LEU A 301 -3.60 -7.67 -13.15
C LEU A 301 -2.81 -8.23 -11.98
N ARG A 302 -3.03 -7.69 -10.77
CA ARG A 302 -2.38 -8.22 -9.56
C ARG A 302 -2.81 -9.66 -9.31
N SER A 303 -1.85 -10.58 -9.20
CA SER A 303 -2.05 -11.95 -8.71
C SER A 303 -1.65 -12.07 -7.25
N GLU A 304 -1.66 -13.28 -6.67
CA GLU A 304 -1.25 -13.50 -5.27
C GLU A 304 0.24 -13.16 -5.07
N ASP A 305 1.10 -13.61 -5.99
CA ASP A 305 2.56 -13.50 -5.87
C ASP A 305 3.22 -12.57 -6.92
N GLY A 306 2.42 -11.80 -7.67
CA GLY A 306 2.94 -10.97 -8.75
C GLY A 306 1.87 -10.26 -9.56
N TRP A 307 2.13 -10.15 -10.86
CA TRP A 307 1.27 -9.47 -11.82
C TRP A 307 1.14 -10.28 -13.10
N ILE A 308 -0.09 -10.50 -13.56
CA ILE A 308 -0.38 -11.19 -14.82
C ILE A 308 -0.47 -10.14 -15.92
N ILE A 309 0.26 -10.38 -17.02
CA ILE A 309 0.17 -9.57 -18.22
C ILE A 309 -1.14 -9.90 -18.92
N GLN A 310 -2.04 -8.91 -18.97
CA GLN A 310 -3.30 -8.99 -19.69
C GLN A 310 -3.18 -8.24 -21.01
N SER A 311 -3.19 -8.96 -22.12
CA SER A 311 -3.22 -8.37 -23.46
C SER A 311 -4.50 -7.56 -23.66
N GLU A 312 -4.37 -6.34 -24.16
CA GLU A 312 -5.51 -5.48 -24.51
C GLU A 312 -5.69 -5.45 -26.03
N GLU A 313 -4.79 -4.79 -26.75
CA GLU A 313 -4.76 -4.81 -28.20
C GLU A 313 -3.65 -5.72 -28.73
N PRO A 314 -3.93 -6.56 -29.73
CA PRO A 314 -2.87 -7.32 -30.36
C PRO A 314 -1.96 -6.40 -31.20
N GLY A 315 -0.70 -6.81 -31.31
CA GLY A 315 0.26 -6.17 -32.20
C GLY A 315 0.13 -6.64 -33.65
N LYS A 316 1.07 -6.20 -34.48
CA LYS A 316 1.23 -6.60 -35.87
C LYS A 316 2.70 -6.86 -36.15
N ALA A 317 2.99 -8.02 -36.72
CA ALA A 317 4.33 -8.40 -37.10
C ALA A 317 4.31 -9.15 -38.43
N SER A 318 5.44 -9.15 -39.12
CA SER A 318 5.69 -10.02 -40.26
C SER A 318 7.01 -10.77 -40.07
N VAL A 319 7.07 -11.96 -40.65
CA VAL A 319 8.32 -12.74 -40.73
C VAL A 319 8.56 -13.11 -42.18
N SER A 320 9.73 -12.74 -42.70
CA SER A 320 10.19 -13.16 -44.02
C SER A 320 11.28 -14.22 -43.87
N TYR A 321 11.20 -15.29 -44.64
CA TYR A 321 12.18 -16.36 -44.64
C TYR A 321 12.18 -17.10 -45.97
N GLU A 322 13.15 -17.98 -46.19
CA GLU A 322 13.21 -18.87 -47.35
C GLU A 322 12.96 -20.32 -46.90
N VAL A 323 12.15 -21.06 -47.66
CA VAL A 323 11.81 -22.47 -47.40
C VAL A 323 12.38 -23.37 -48.49
N ASN A 324 12.91 -24.55 -48.12
CA ASN A 324 13.36 -25.54 -49.10
C ASN A 324 12.19 -26.39 -49.63
N SER A 325 11.71 -26.09 -50.84
CA SER A 325 10.71 -26.89 -51.56
C SER A 325 11.33 -28.07 -52.34
N GLY A 326 12.65 -28.07 -52.53
CA GLY A 326 13.42 -29.12 -53.23
C GLY A 326 13.74 -30.34 -52.38
N ARG A 327 14.61 -31.21 -52.92
CA ARG A 327 15.20 -32.35 -52.20
C ARG A 327 16.45 -31.89 -51.44
N ASP A 328 16.89 -32.66 -50.46
CA ASP A 328 18.09 -32.31 -49.66
C ASP A 328 19.37 -32.20 -50.51
N ASP A 329 19.48 -33.02 -51.57
CA ASP A 329 20.61 -33.03 -52.52
C ASP A 329 20.48 -31.99 -53.65
N ALA A 330 19.32 -31.36 -53.78
CA ALA A 330 19.00 -30.36 -54.80
C ALA A 330 17.99 -29.33 -54.21
N PRO A 331 18.45 -28.47 -53.28
CA PRO A 331 17.55 -27.56 -52.58
C PRO A 331 17.00 -26.49 -53.51
N GLN A 332 15.71 -26.18 -53.35
CA GLN A 332 15.03 -25.09 -54.05
C GLN A 332 14.47 -24.15 -52.98
N TRP A 333 15.08 -22.97 -52.86
CA TRP A 333 14.74 -21.99 -51.84
C TRP A 333 13.71 -21.01 -52.37
N GLU A 334 12.53 -21.00 -51.77
CA GLU A 334 11.42 -20.10 -52.14
C GLU A 334 11.18 -19.06 -51.04
N PRO A 335 11.03 -17.77 -51.38
CA PRO A 335 10.74 -16.73 -50.40
C PRO A 335 9.30 -16.85 -49.89
N LYS A 336 9.13 -16.70 -48.58
CA LYS A 336 7.84 -16.70 -47.91
C LYS A 336 7.76 -15.54 -46.93
N VAL A 337 6.57 -14.95 -46.83
CA VAL A 337 6.24 -13.91 -45.85
C VAL A 337 4.98 -14.33 -45.13
N GLU A 338 5.03 -14.34 -43.80
CA GLU A 338 3.88 -14.60 -42.96
C GLU A 338 3.56 -13.37 -42.11
N LEU A 339 2.27 -13.09 -41.95
CA LEU A 339 1.76 -12.04 -41.06
C LEU A 339 1.35 -12.68 -39.74
N LEU A 340 1.73 -12.05 -38.63
CA LEU A 340 1.44 -12.49 -37.29
C LEU A 340 0.77 -11.40 -36.47
N THR A 341 -0.03 -11.85 -35.50
CA THR A 341 -0.79 -11.01 -34.59
C THR A 341 -0.31 -11.28 -33.16
N PRO A 342 0.87 -10.76 -32.77
CA PRO A 342 1.47 -11.03 -31.47
C PRO A 342 0.60 -10.48 -30.33
N ARG A 343 0.68 -11.12 -29.17
CA ARG A 343 0.00 -10.69 -27.94
C ARG A 343 0.99 -10.67 -26.79
N ALA A 344 0.83 -9.69 -25.91
CA ALA A 344 1.59 -9.65 -24.67
C ALA A 344 1.02 -10.69 -23.70
N SER A 345 1.87 -11.53 -23.12
CA SER A 345 1.46 -12.52 -22.13
C SER A 345 2.64 -12.89 -21.25
N GLY A 346 2.35 -13.34 -20.03
CA GLY A 346 3.36 -13.72 -19.06
C GLY A 346 2.94 -13.31 -17.65
N GLU A 347 3.85 -13.52 -16.72
CA GLU A 347 3.70 -13.16 -15.31
C GLU A 347 4.95 -12.39 -14.90
N ILE A 348 4.75 -11.27 -14.21
CA ILE A 348 5.82 -10.46 -13.63
C ILE A 348 5.85 -10.75 -12.13
N GLN A 349 7.03 -11.08 -11.64
CA GLN A 349 7.32 -11.24 -10.22
C GLN A 349 8.26 -10.13 -9.76
N ILE A 350 8.15 -9.74 -8.50
CA ILE A 350 9.09 -8.82 -7.88
C ILE A 350 10.10 -9.64 -7.08
N VAL A 351 11.31 -9.75 -7.60
CA VAL A 351 12.42 -10.48 -6.96
C VAL A 351 13.50 -9.47 -6.60
N ASP A 352 13.91 -9.45 -5.32
CA ASP A 352 14.90 -8.51 -4.78
C ASP A 352 14.60 -7.03 -5.14
N GLY A 353 13.31 -6.66 -5.11
CA GLY A 353 12.84 -5.31 -5.41
C GLY A 353 12.90 -4.92 -6.90
N LYS A 354 13.01 -5.90 -7.81
CA LYS A 354 13.04 -5.70 -9.26
C LYS A 354 11.95 -6.50 -9.95
N ALA A 355 11.31 -5.90 -10.95
CA ALA A 355 10.41 -6.62 -11.83
C ALA A 355 11.19 -7.63 -12.69
N THR A 356 10.71 -8.87 -12.70
CA THR A 356 11.28 -9.96 -13.50
C THR A 356 10.17 -10.71 -14.23
N LEU A 357 10.38 -11.03 -15.50
CA LEU A 357 9.49 -11.91 -16.24
C LEU A 357 9.71 -13.34 -15.77
N LYS A 358 8.66 -13.99 -15.29
CA LYS A 358 8.69 -15.38 -14.87
C LYS A 358 8.84 -16.27 -16.10
N ASP A 359 9.97 -16.96 -16.21
CA ASP A 359 10.14 -17.99 -17.23
C ASP A 359 9.16 -19.15 -16.94
N ARG A 360 8.52 -19.68 -17.99
CA ARG A 360 7.57 -20.79 -17.90
C ARG A 360 8.25 -22.14 -18.00
#